data_AF-A0A536CFC7-F1
#
_entry.id   AF-A0A536CFC7-F1
#
_cell.length_a   1.000
_cell.length_b   1.000
_cell.length_c   1.000
_cell.angle_alpha   90.00
_cell.angle_beta   90.00
_cell.angle_gamma   90.00
#
_symmetry.space_group_name_H-M   'P 1'
#
loop_
_entity.id
_entity.type
_entity.pdbx_description
1 polymer ?
#
loop_
_entity_poly.entity_id
_entity_poly.type
_entity_poly.pdbx_seq_one_letter_code
_entity_poly.pdbx_strand_id
1 'polypeptide(L)'
;MATTTVARRAGIRLPAWRADVAIVAVAALLLAYLTVVPLVMLLLGAVSASGSALDFQFTTRYLERVLTDQASLELMANSVMYAGGSAALAFAIGTGVAWAIERTNVPARSLWYGIALVPLIVPGIVHTIAWLFLLSPEIGWINAPLKTLFGFSLSVYSLPGMMWIEGLHSAPLAFVLMSAAFRAMDPSLEEAAAASRANAWRTFRRITLPLLLPSVASVLLILFVRALEGFEVPAIIGVPGRIFVYTSRIYLSLKLYPPSFGLAAAYGLVLLAISVVGLVLHRRATRRIERYATVTGKAYRPRRLELGRFRFVALAGLGLYAFLAIVLPFLVLLYASFVRVYSVPSLESLRELTLSNYAFILSDDLTRTAVFNSIVLGVGAATAVVALTAVIAWVTVRTRLPGRGLLDFLAFVPITIPGIVLGISLIWVYFTIPIRIYGTLWILLVAYVTRYLPYGIRGTSAALIQVHRELEEAAAAAGARWWPTFRHILLPLLRPALVGTWIYIFIVSLRELGSGVLLYSTQSVVLAVRIFDLRDSGNYTSIAALSIFLIIVLVILVTVLQRLGGRTIREA
;
A
#
# COMPACT_ATOMS: atom_id res chain seq x y z
N MET A 1 -17.82 -13.69 -7.87
CA MET A 1 -19.16 -14.28 -8.10
C MET A 1 -19.00 -15.77 -8.29
N ALA A 2 -18.80 -16.44 -7.18
CA ALA A 2 -19.15 -17.82 -6.89
C ALA A 2 -19.12 -17.92 -5.36
N THR A 3 -19.92 -18.84 -4.82
CA THR A 3 -20.14 -19.20 -3.41
C THR A 3 -21.07 -18.28 -2.60
N THR A 4 -22.36 -18.64 -2.58
CA THR A 4 -22.98 -19.34 -1.44
C THR A 4 -24.50 -19.42 -1.65
N THR A 5 -24.97 -20.51 -2.26
CA THR A 5 -26.33 -21.01 -2.07
C THR A 5 -26.41 -21.60 -0.66
N VAL A 6 -26.37 -20.72 0.35
CA VAL A 6 -26.84 -21.07 1.70
C VAL A 6 -28.36 -21.19 1.58
N ALA A 7 -28.87 -22.32 2.05
CA ALA A 7 -30.28 -22.66 2.10
C ALA A 7 -31.13 -21.43 2.43
N ARG A 8 -32.14 -21.16 1.58
CA ARG A 8 -33.26 -20.25 1.87
C ARG A 8 -34.03 -20.81 3.08
N ARG A 9 -33.51 -20.66 4.30
CA ARG A 9 -34.29 -20.84 5.52
C ARG A 9 -34.98 -19.53 5.85
N ALA A 10 -36.25 -19.64 6.21
CA ALA A 10 -37.20 -18.57 6.45
C ALA A 10 -36.61 -17.48 7.36
N GLY A 11 -36.15 -16.38 6.76
CA GLY A 11 -35.70 -15.22 7.52
C GLY A 11 -36.89 -14.32 7.78
N ILE A 12 -37.31 -14.25 9.04
CA ILE A 12 -38.31 -13.31 9.55
C ILE A 12 -37.88 -11.89 9.15
N ARG A 13 -38.82 -11.12 8.58
CA ARG A 13 -38.62 -9.72 8.22
C ARG A 13 -38.39 -8.93 9.51
N LEU A 14 -37.15 -8.50 9.75
CA LEU A 14 -36.90 -7.44 10.73
C LEU A 14 -37.81 -6.25 10.37
N PRO A 15 -38.45 -5.58 11.34
CA PRO A 15 -39.27 -4.40 11.06
C PRO A 15 -38.43 -3.41 10.26
N ALA A 16 -38.97 -2.93 9.14
CA ALA A 16 -38.27 -1.97 8.28
C ALA A 16 -38.18 -0.63 9.03
N TRP A 17 -37.08 -0.42 9.74
CA TRP A 17 -36.83 0.83 10.45
C TRP A 17 -36.64 1.94 9.40
N ARG A 18 -37.52 2.95 9.36
CA ARG A 18 -37.38 4.08 8.42
C ARG A 18 -36.05 4.83 8.58
N ALA A 19 -35.46 4.78 9.79
CA ALA A 19 -34.14 5.33 10.09
C ALA A 19 -32.98 4.58 9.39
N ASP A 20 -33.10 3.27 9.18
CA ASP A 20 -32.04 2.47 8.54
C ASP A 20 -31.89 2.85 7.06
N VAL A 21 -33.00 3.13 6.38
CA VAL A 21 -33.00 3.56 4.98
C VAL A 21 -32.33 4.92 4.81
N ALA A 22 -32.57 5.86 5.73
CA ALA A 22 -31.92 7.17 5.72
C ALA A 22 -30.40 7.06 5.95
N ILE A 23 -29.97 6.26 6.94
CA ILE A 23 -28.55 6.00 7.20
C ILE A 23 -27.88 5.37 5.97
N VAL A 24 -28.55 4.40 5.32
CA VAL A 24 -28.07 3.78 4.09
C VAL A 24 -27.97 4.77 2.94
N ALA A 25 -28.99 5.63 2.75
CA ALA A 25 -28.99 6.63 1.70
C ALA A 25 -27.85 7.64 1.91
N VAL A 26 -27.66 8.13 3.13
CA VAL A 26 -26.57 9.06 3.47
C VAL A 26 -25.21 8.40 3.26
N ALA A 27 -25.02 7.15 3.73
CA ALA A 27 -23.78 6.40 3.50
C ALA A 27 -23.53 6.16 2.01
N ALA A 28 -24.56 5.84 1.23
CA ALA A 28 -24.46 5.66 -0.21
C ALA A 28 -24.05 6.95 -0.92
N LEU A 29 -24.68 8.08 -0.59
CA LEU A 29 -24.36 9.39 -1.16
C LEU A 29 -22.95 9.82 -0.80
N LEU A 30 -22.54 9.62 0.46
CA LEU A 30 -21.18 9.92 0.89
C LEU A 30 -20.15 9.05 0.17
N LEU A 31 -20.39 7.75 0.04
CA LEU A 31 -19.50 6.86 -0.73
C LEU A 31 -19.46 7.24 -2.21
N ALA A 32 -20.60 7.57 -2.81
CA ALA A 32 -20.66 8.02 -4.20
C ALA A 32 -19.86 9.32 -4.38
N TYR A 33 -19.98 10.26 -3.45
CA TYR A 33 -19.19 11.49 -3.44
C TYR A 33 -17.69 11.22 -3.29
N LEU A 34 -17.30 10.34 -2.37
CA LEU A 34 -15.89 10.03 -2.12
C LEU A 34 -15.25 9.25 -3.26
N THR A 35 -16.01 8.43 -3.99
CA THR A 35 -15.46 7.41 -4.91
C THR A 35 -15.82 7.64 -6.37
N VAL A 36 -17.08 7.94 -6.69
CA VAL A 36 -17.57 8.09 -8.06
C VAL A 36 -17.28 9.48 -8.60
N VAL A 37 -17.52 10.51 -7.78
CA VAL A 37 -17.35 11.91 -8.22
C VAL A 37 -15.92 12.22 -8.68
N PRO A 38 -14.84 11.82 -7.97
CA PRO A 38 -13.48 12.04 -8.46
C PRO A 38 -13.23 11.29 -9.77
N LEU A 39 -13.70 10.06 -9.92
CA LEU A 39 -13.53 9.30 -11.16
C LEU A 39 -14.24 9.93 -12.36
N VAL A 40 -15.46 10.44 -12.15
CA VAL A 40 -16.20 11.16 -13.18
C VAL A 40 -15.48 12.47 -13.53
N MET A 41 -15.01 13.22 -12.54
CA MET A 41 -14.28 14.46 -12.77
C MET A 41 -12.92 14.24 -13.45
N LEU A 42 -12.25 13.12 -13.18
CA LEU A 42 -11.06 12.70 -13.92
C LEU A 42 -11.38 12.46 -15.39
N LEU A 43 -12.47 11.74 -15.68
CA LEU A 43 -12.92 11.49 -17.05
C LEU A 43 -13.26 12.80 -17.77
N LEU A 44 -14.07 13.66 -17.14
CA LEU A 44 -14.45 14.97 -17.68
C LEU A 44 -13.23 15.86 -17.91
N GLY A 45 -12.26 15.84 -16.98
CA GLY A 45 -11.01 16.58 -17.11
C GLY A 45 -10.17 16.11 -18.30
N ALA A 46 -10.11 14.81 -18.55
CA ALA A 46 -9.37 14.23 -19.68
C ALA A 46 -9.95 14.61 -21.05
N VAL A 47 -11.24 14.96 -21.10
CA VAL A 47 -11.94 15.38 -22.34
C VAL A 47 -12.30 16.88 -22.34
N SER A 48 -11.90 17.67 -21.36
CA SER A 48 -12.23 19.11 -21.30
C SER A 48 -11.42 19.92 -22.32
N ALA A 49 -12.08 20.80 -23.07
CA ALA A 49 -11.44 21.69 -24.05
C ALA A 49 -10.90 23.00 -23.43
N SER A 50 -11.51 23.48 -22.35
CA SER A 50 -11.21 24.78 -21.73
C SER A 50 -10.39 24.69 -20.44
N GLY A 51 -10.05 23.48 -19.99
CA GLY A 51 -9.40 23.25 -18.70
C GLY A 51 -10.34 23.35 -17.50
N SER A 52 -11.65 23.56 -17.73
CA SER A 52 -12.73 23.49 -16.74
C SER A 52 -13.69 22.34 -17.10
N ALA A 53 -14.13 21.56 -16.10
CA ALA A 53 -15.02 20.42 -16.32
C ALA A 53 -16.48 20.84 -16.52
N LEU A 54 -16.86 22.08 -16.14
CA LEU A 54 -18.23 22.59 -16.21
C LEU A 54 -18.52 23.43 -17.44
N ASP A 55 -17.53 23.68 -18.30
CA ASP A 55 -17.78 24.45 -19.52
C ASP A 55 -18.46 23.58 -20.59
N PHE A 56 -18.57 22.27 -20.34
CA PHE A 56 -19.17 21.25 -21.23
C PHE A 56 -18.66 21.29 -22.68
N GLN A 57 -17.48 21.88 -22.89
CA GLN A 57 -16.77 21.84 -24.16
C GLN A 57 -15.82 20.66 -24.13
N PHE A 58 -16.07 19.70 -25.03
CA PHE A 58 -15.33 18.45 -25.06
C PHE A 58 -14.34 18.40 -26.23
N THR A 59 -13.18 17.80 -25.98
CA THR A 59 -12.14 17.52 -26.96
C THR A 59 -11.51 16.15 -26.70
N THR A 60 -11.07 15.48 -27.75
CA THR A 60 -10.28 14.23 -27.68
C THR A 60 -8.78 14.49 -27.71
N ARG A 61 -8.34 15.75 -27.87
CA ARG A 61 -6.94 16.15 -28.10
C ARG A 61 -5.96 15.53 -27.10
N TYR A 62 -6.29 15.55 -25.80
CA TYR A 62 -5.41 14.99 -24.78
C TYR A 62 -5.35 13.47 -24.84
N LEU A 63 -6.46 12.80 -25.08
CA LEU A 63 -6.50 11.33 -25.24
C LEU A 63 -5.76 10.88 -26.49
N GLU A 64 -5.97 11.55 -27.62
CA GLU A 64 -5.25 11.29 -28.86
C GLU A 64 -3.75 11.41 -28.62
N ARG A 65 -3.29 12.53 -28.05
CA ARG A 65 -1.87 12.75 -27.73
C ARG A 65 -1.29 11.65 -26.83
N VAL A 66 -2.01 11.22 -25.80
CA VAL A 66 -1.56 10.16 -24.90
C VAL A 66 -1.52 8.79 -25.58
N LEU A 67 -2.29 8.58 -26.65
CA LEU A 67 -2.34 7.29 -27.36
C LEU A 67 -1.44 7.24 -28.60
N THR A 68 -1.16 8.37 -29.25
CA THR A 68 -0.48 8.42 -30.55
C THR A 68 0.93 8.98 -30.51
N ASP A 69 1.28 9.84 -29.52
CA ASP A 69 2.63 10.41 -29.44
C ASP A 69 3.66 9.28 -29.21
N GLN A 70 4.78 9.31 -29.93
CA GLN A 70 5.88 8.35 -29.76
C GLN A 70 6.39 8.30 -28.31
N ALA A 71 6.45 9.45 -27.65
CA ALA A 71 6.82 9.56 -26.24
C ALA A 71 5.84 8.80 -25.31
N SER A 72 4.59 8.61 -25.72
CA SER A 72 3.59 7.86 -24.97
C SER A 72 3.77 6.35 -25.09
N LEU A 73 4.29 5.85 -26.22
CA LEU A 73 4.67 4.42 -26.35
C LEU A 73 5.84 4.08 -25.44
N GLU A 74 6.86 4.94 -25.39
CA GLU A 74 7.99 4.78 -24.46
C GLU A 74 7.52 4.87 -23.00
N LEU A 75 6.64 5.82 -22.68
CA LEU A 75 6.03 5.94 -21.36
C LEU A 75 5.29 4.67 -20.94
N MET A 76 4.50 4.09 -21.86
CA MET A 76 3.77 2.84 -21.62
C MET A 76 4.74 1.67 -21.41
N ALA A 77 5.74 1.53 -22.27
CA ALA A 77 6.75 0.48 -22.17
C ALA A 77 7.52 0.59 -20.84
N ASN A 78 8.01 1.78 -20.50
CA ASN A 78 8.71 2.03 -19.24
C ASN A 78 7.82 1.71 -18.03
N SER A 79 6.54 2.08 -18.06
CA SER A 79 5.60 1.81 -16.97
C SER A 79 5.35 0.31 -16.77
N VAL A 80 5.15 -0.43 -17.87
CA VAL A 80 4.93 -1.89 -17.83
C VAL A 80 6.22 -2.62 -17.42
N MET A 81 7.37 -2.23 -17.97
CA MET A 81 8.67 -2.81 -17.62
C MET A 81 9.01 -2.54 -16.15
N TYR A 82 8.86 -1.30 -15.70
CA TYR A 82 9.06 -0.92 -14.29
C TYR A 82 8.19 -1.77 -13.37
N ALA A 83 6.87 -1.81 -13.60
CA ALA A 83 5.98 -2.55 -12.73
C ALA A 83 6.17 -4.07 -12.81
N GLY A 84 6.36 -4.62 -14.00
CA GLY A 84 6.59 -6.04 -14.23
C GLY A 84 7.90 -6.52 -13.63
N GLY A 85 9.00 -5.78 -13.85
CA GLY A 85 10.32 -6.07 -13.30
C GLY A 85 10.34 -5.97 -11.77
N SER A 86 9.74 -4.91 -11.22
CA SER A 86 9.60 -4.75 -9.76
C SER A 86 8.79 -5.87 -9.13
N ALA A 87 7.66 -6.24 -9.75
CA ALA A 87 6.81 -7.32 -9.27
C ALA A 87 7.51 -8.68 -9.31
N ALA A 88 8.23 -8.98 -10.41
CA ALA A 88 9.01 -10.21 -10.54
C ALA A 88 10.13 -10.28 -9.49
N LEU A 89 10.83 -9.17 -9.25
CA LEU A 89 11.89 -9.11 -8.24
C LEU A 89 11.34 -9.26 -6.82
N ALA A 90 10.29 -8.50 -6.48
CA ALA A 90 9.61 -8.61 -5.19
C ALA A 90 9.10 -10.03 -4.94
N PHE A 91 8.49 -10.64 -5.96
CA PHE A 91 8.02 -12.01 -5.91
C PHE A 91 9.16 -12.99 -5.69
N ALA A 92 10.25 -12.91 -6.45
CA ALA A 92 11.39 -13.81 -6.31
C ALA A 92 12.01 -13.73 -4.91
N ILE A 93 12.29 -12.50 -4.42
CA ILE A 93 12.87 -12.28 -3.09
C ILE A 93 11.90 -12.72 -1.99
N GLY A 94 10.69 -12.18 -1.98
CA GLY A 94 9.72 -12.45 -0.91
C GLY A 94 9.26 -13.91 -0.87
N THR A 95 9.08 -14.56 -2.02
CA THR A 95 8.77 -16.00 -2.08
C THR A 95 9.94 -16.85 -1.58
N GLY A 96 11.19 -16.47 -1.92
CA GLY A 96 12.38 -17.14 -1.40
C GLY A 96 12.48 -17.07 0.12
N VAL A 97 12.24 -15.88 0.69
CA VAL A 97 12.17 -15.68 2.15
C VAL A 97 11.02 -16.50 2.75
N ALA A 98 9.84 -16.47 2.13
CA ALA A 98 8.66 -17.21 2.61
C ALA A 98 8.90 -18.72 2.59
N TRP A 99 9.51 -19.25 1.52
CA TRP A 99 9.86 -20.65 1.40
C TRP A 99 10.87 -21.06 2.47
N ALA A 100 11.94 -20.28 2.66
CA ALA A 100 12.93 -20.55 3.69
C ALA A 100 12.29 -20.63 5.09
N ILE A 101 11.41 -19.69 5.44
CA ILE A 101 10.79 -19.61 6.77
C ILE A 101 9.67 -20.64 6.96
N GLU A 102 8.84 -20.90 5.95
CA GLU A 102 7.64 -21.75 6.09
C GLU A 102 7.89 -23.22 5.78
N ARG A 103 8.80 -23.54 4.86
CA ARG A 103 8.95 -24.89 4.30
C ARG A 103 10.21 -25.61 4.75
N THR A 104 11.14 -24.92 5.42
CA THR A 104 12.43 -25.50 5.83
C THR A 104 12.64 -25.49 7.35
N ASN A 105 13.72 -26.12 7.82
CA ASN A 105 14.09 -26.20 9.23
C ASN A 105 15.09 -25.11 9.69
N VAL A 106 15.07 -23.91 9.09
CA VAL A 106 15.92 -22.79 9.54
C VAL A 106 15.70 -22.45 11.03
N PRO A 107 16.78 -22.23 11.80
CA PRO A 107 16.68 -21.85 13.21
C PRO A 107 16.13 -20.43 13.39
N ALA A 108 15.64 -20.12 14.59
CA ALA A 108 15.12 -18.80 14.95
C ALA A 108 14.02 -18.27 14.00
N ARG A 109 13.15 -19.15 13.52
CA ARG A 109 12.08 -18.82 12.55
C ARG A 109 11.24 -17.60 12.94
N SER A 110 10.87 -17.48 14.22
CA SER A 110 10.06 -16.35 14.71
C SER A 110 10.77 -15.01 14.54
N LEU A 111 12.09 -14.97 14.77
CA LEU A 111 12.93 -13.80 14.53
C LEU A 111 12.90 -13.42 13.04
N TRP A 112 13.19 -14.36 12.16
CA TRP A 112 13.19 -14.11 10.72
C TRP A 112 11.83 -13.69 10.17
N TYR A 113 10.74 -14.27 10.70
CA TYR A 113 9.39 -13.86 10.37
C TYR A 113 9.14 -12.40 10.74
N GLY A 114 9.55 -11.98 11.95
CA GLY A 114 9.46 -10.59 12.40
C GLY A 114 10.30 -9.64 11.55
N ILE A 115 11.58 -9.98 11.30
CA ILE A 115 12.50 -9.21 10.46
C ILE A 115 11.91 -9.01 9.06
N ALA A 116 11.34 -10.06 8.46
CA ALA A 116 10.77 -9.97 7.12
C ALA A 116 9.60 -8.98 6.99
N LEU A 117 8.93 -8.65 8.10
CA LEU A 117 7.83 -7.69 8.13
C LEU A 117 8.29 -6.24 8.35
N VAL A 118 9.50 -6.01 8.87
CA VAL A 118 10.00 -4.65 9.21
C VAL A 118 9.95 -3.67 8.03
N PRO A 119 10.37 -4.03 6.79
CA PRO A 119 10.35 -3.06 5.69
C PRO A 119 8.93 -2.63 5.28
N LEU A 120 7.89 -3.37 5.67
CA LEU A 120 6.50 -2.98 5.44
C LEU A 120 6.11 -1.73 6.26
N ILE A 121 6.84 -1.42 7.33
CA ILE A 121 6.59 -0.25 8.19
C ILE A 121 7.28 0.99 7.62
N VAL A 122 8.45 0.83 7.01
CA VAL A 122 9.25 1.94 6.48
C VAL A 122 8.51 2.61 5.30
N PRO A 123 8.36 3.93 5.25
CA PRO A 123 7.79 4.63 4.10
C PRO A 123 8.60 4.38 2.81
N GLY A 124 7.92 4.25 1.67
CA GLY A 124 8.57 4.03 0.38
C GLY A 124 9.58 5.13 0.05
N ILE A 125 9.22 6.40 0.30
CA ILE A 125 10.10 7.55 0.06
C ILE A 125 11.43 7.45 0.84
N VAL A 126 11.37 7.04 2.10
CA VAL A 126 12.55 6.86 2.95
C VAL A 126 13.44 5.75 2.39
N HIS A 127 12.84 4.64 1.96
CA HIS A 127 13.56 3.53 1.33
C HIS A 127 14.22 3.95 0.00
N THR A 128 13.53 4.73 -0.83
CA THR A 128 14.05 5.24 -2.10
C THR A 128 15.24 6.19 -1.88
N ILE A 129 15.17 7.10 -0.90
CA ILE A 129 16.27 8.02 -0.58
C ILE A 129 17.48 7.26 -0.04
N ALA A 130 17.28 6.25 0.80
CA ALA A 130 18.38 5.43 1.28
C ALA A 130 19.13 4.77 0.12
N TRP A 131 18.41 4.18 -0.84
CA TRP A 131 19.03 3.58 -2.02
C TRP A 131 19.63 4.58 -2.99
N LEU A 132 19.08 5.80 -3.07
CA LEU A 132 19.73 6.91 -3.77
C LEU A 132 21.12 7.19 -3.17
N PHE A 133 21.23 7.24 -1.85
CA PHE A 133 22.53 7.43 -1.17
C PHE A 133 23.48 6.24 -1.32
N LEU A 134 22.96 5.02 -1.47
CA LEU A 134 23.79 3.82 -1.65
C LEU A 134 24.31 3.66 -3.08
N LEU A 135 23.48 3.94 -4.09
CA LEU A 135 23.73 3.63 -5.50
C LEU A 135 23.89 4.88 -6.39
N SER A 136 23.95 6.08 -5.83
CA SER A 136 24.33 7.27 -6.60
C SER A 136 25.71 7.04 -7.26
N PRO A 137 25.88 7.28 -8.57
CA PRO A 137 27.13 7.02 -9.28
C PRO A 137 28.36 7.70 -8.66
N GLU A 138 28.19 8.92 -8.15
CA GLU A 138 29.32 9.74 -7.67
C GLU A 138 29.61 9.57 -6.17
N ILE A 139 28.56 9.46 -5.35
CA ILE A 139 28.66 9.53 -3.88
C ILE A 139 27.99 8.32 -3.19
N GLY A 140 27.78 7.25 -3.95
CA GLY A 140 27.16 6.01 -3.46
C GLY A 140 28.09 5.17 -2.61
N TRP A 141 27.64 4.72 -1.42
CA TRP A 141 28.44 3.83 -0.57
C TRP A 141 28.81 2.51 -1.26
N ILE A 142 27.94 2.00 -2.13
CA ILE A 142 28.19 0.78 -2.90
C ILE A 142 29.10 1.09 -4.09
N ASN A 143 28.93 2.25 -4.73
CA ASN A 143 29.73 2.62 -5.89
C ASN A 143 31.16 3.05 -5.55
N ALA A 144 31.40 3.61 -4.37
CA ALA A 144 32.74 4.03 -3.95
C ALA A 144 33.79 2.91 -4.01
N PRO A 145 33.57 1.72 -3.40
CA PRO A 145 34.48 0.60 -3.56
C PRO A 145 34.47 0.02 -4.99
N LEU A 146 33.32 -0.01 -5.69
CA LEU A 146 33.27 -0.53 -7.07
C LEU A 146 34.11 0.31 -8.04
N LYS A 147 34.06 1.63 -7.92
CA LYS A 147 34.84 2.57 -8.73
C LYS A 147 36.33 2.42 -8.44
N THR A 148 36.69 2.24 -7.17
CA THR A 148 38.09 2.08 -6.74
C THR A 148 38.68 0.74 -7.15
N LEU A 149 37.92 -0.36 -7.02
CA LEU A 149 38.40 -1.72 -7.26
C LEU A 149 38.26 -2.18 -8.71
N PHE A 150 37.21 -1.74 -9.42
CA PHE A 150 36.85 -2.27 -10.74
C PHE A 150 36.66 -1.20 -11.82
N GLY A 151 36.73 0.09 -11.47
CA GLY A 151 36.65 1.19 -12.45
C GLY A 151 35.26 1.43 -13.05
N PHE A 152 34.20 0.83 -12.51
CA PHE A 152 32.82 1.08 -12.95
C PHE A 152 31.90 1.46 -11.78
N SER A 153 30.77 2.08 -12.10
CA SER A 153 29.71 2.43 -11.15
C SER A 153 28.35 1.94 -11.64
N LEU A 154 27.52 1.46 -10.73
CA LEU A 154 26.12 1.19 -10.99
C LEU A 154 25.34 2.51 -10.97
N SER A 155 24.41 2.70 -11.90
CA SER A 155 23.55 3.89 -11.90
C SER A 155 22.19 3.60 -11.29
N VAL A 156 21.90 4.26 -10.17
CA VAL A 156 20.55 4.25 -9.59
C VAL A 156 19.52 4.87 -10.54
N TYR A 157 19.92 5.88 -11.32
CA TYR A 157 19.10 6.60 -12.30
C TYR A 157 18.88 5.78 -13.58
N SER A 158 18.36 4.58 -13.43
CA SER A 158 18.13 3.61 -14.50
C SER A 158 16.87 2.81 -14.24
N LEU A 159 16.27 2.24 -15.29
CA LEU A 159 15.06 1.44 -15.16
C LEU A 159 15.30 0.18 -14.29
N PRO A 160 16.43 -0.55 -14.40
CA PRO A 160 16.78 -1.60 -13.45
C PRO A 160 16.96 -1.11 -12.01
N GLY A 161 17.53 0.09 -11.82
CA GLY A 161 17.65 0.72 -10.51
C GLY A 161 16.28 0.99 -9.88
N MET A 162 15.33 1.49 -10.67
CA MET A 162 13.93 1.65 -10.25
C MET A 162 13.29 0.31 -9.87
N MET A 163 13.46 -0.73 -10.71
CA MET A 163 12.93 -2.08 -10.43
C MET A 163 13.52 -2.69 -9.16
N TRP A 164 14.82 -2.46 -8.92
CA TRP A 164 15.51 -2.95 -7.73
C TRP A 164 14.92 -2.35 -6.46
N ILE A 165 14.81 -1.02 -6.41
CA ILE A 165 14.33 -0.30 -5.22
C ILE A 165 12.87 -0.65 -4.93
N GLU A 166 12.01 -0.59 -5.95
CA GLU A 166 10.59 -0.91 -5.80
C GLU A 166 10.37 -2.39 -5.45
N GLY A 167 11.09 -3.30 -6.14
CA GLY A 167 10.99 -4.73 -5.92
C GLY A 167 11.45 -5.14 -4.52
N LEU A 168 12.56 -4.57 -4.03
CA LEU A 168 13.03 -4.84 -2.67
C LEU A 168 12.08 -4.28 -1.61
N HIS A 169 11.55 -3.08 -1.83
CA HIS A 169 10.55 -2.47 -0.93
C HIS A 169 9.26 -3.30 -0.86
N SER A 170 8.84 -3.88 -1.98
CA SER A 170 7.62 -4.68 -2.10
C SER A 170 7.79 -6.17 -1.72
N ALA A 171 9.03 -6.65 -1.51
CA ALA A 171 9.30 -8.04 -1.14
C ALA A 171 8.59 -8.54 0.15
N PRO A 172 8.43 -7.74 1.23
CA PRO A 172 7.65 -8.14 2.41
C PRO A 172 6.19 -8.48 2.09
N LEU A 173 5.57 -7.78 1.13
CA LEU A 173 4.20 -8.07 0.73
C LEU A 173 4.11 -9.43 0.03
N ALA A 174 5.06 -9.72 -0.87
CA ALA A 174 5.18 -11.03 -1.49
C ALA A 174 5.40 -12.14 -0.44
N PHE A 175 6.26 -11.88 0.54
CA PHE A 175 6.50 -12.77 1.67
C PHE A 175 5.21 -13.10 2.42
N VAL A 176 4.43 -12.11 2.86
CA VAL A 176 3.18 -12.32 3.61
C VAL A 176 2.19 -13.17 2.81
N LEU A 177 1.97 -12.83 1.54
CA LEU A 177 1.00 -13.51 0.70
C LEU A 177 1.43 -14.94 0.37
N MET A 178 2.70 -15.17 0.08
CA MET A 178 3.23 -16.50 -0.21
C MET A 178 3.35 -17.36 1.05
N SER A 179 3.66 -16.78 2.21
CA SER A 179 3.61 -17.53 3.48
C SER A 179 2.21 -18.06 3.77
N ALA A 180 1.16 -17.27 3.52
CA ALA A 180 -0.22 -17.73 3.65
C ALA A 180 -0.51 -18.89 2.67
N ALA A 181 -0.08 -18.77 1.41
CA ALA A 181 -0.24 -19.82 0.40
C ALA A 181 0.50 -21.12 0.79
N PHE A 182 1.74 -21.02 1.28
CA PHE A 182 2.51 -22.19 1.72
C PHE A 182 1.90 -22.90 2.93
N ARG A 183 1.29 -22.15 3.86
CA ARG A 183 0.58 -22.72 5.02
C ARG A 183 -0.73 -23.39 4.64
N ALA A 184 -1.39 -22.91 3.59
CA ALA A 184 -2.66 -23.46 3.10
C ALA A 184 -2.51 -24.71 2.22
N MET A 185 -1.28 -25.12 1.91
CA MET A 185 -1.04 -26.29 1.05
C MET A 185 -0.90 -27.57 1.89
N ASP A 186 -1.80 -28.53 1.69
CA ASP A 186 -1.68 -29.88 2.25
C ASP A 186 -0.49 -30.63 1.62
N PRO A 187 0.55 -31.00 2.39
CA PRO A 187 1.67 -31.76 1.89
C PRO A 187 1.40 -33.27 1.78
N SER A 188 0.20 -33.77 2.10
CA SER A 188 -0.17 -35.18 1.85
C SER A 188 0.10 -35.61 0.41
N LEU A 189 -0.11 -34.71 -0.55
CA LEU A 189 0.21 -34.93 -1.96
C LEU A 189 1.72 -35.05 -2.22
N GLU A 190 2.54 -34.30 -1.48
CA GLU A 190 4.00 -34.39 -1.56
C GLU A 190 4.53 -35.65 -0.87
N GLU A 191 3.91 -36.07 0.25
CA GLU A 191 4.22 -37.31 0.96
C GLU A 191 3.83 -38.54 0.11
N ALA A 192 2.68 -38.52 -0.56
CA ALA A 192 2.26 -39.56 -1.49
C ALA A 192 3.22 -39.66 -2.69
N ALA A 193 3.71 -38.52 -3.18
CA ALA A 193 4.74 -38.49 -4.22
C ALA A 193 6.06 -39.09 -3.73
N ALA A 194 6.50 -38.74 -2.52
CA ALA A 194 7.69 -39.31 -1.90
C ALA A 194 7.56 -40.82 -1.67
N ALA A 195 6.40 -41.30 -1.20
CA ALA A 195 6.09 -42.72 -1.05
C ALA A 195 6.11 -43.45 -2.40
N SER A 196 5.70 -42.77 -3.47
CA SER A 196 5.77 -43.23 -4.86
C SER A 196 7.17 -43.05 -5.48
N ARG A 197 8.21 -42.79 -4.66
CA ARG A 197 9.62 -42.58 -5.05
C ARG A 197 9.82 -41.42 -6.03
N ALA A 198 8.94 -40.42 -6.04
CA ALA A 198 9.18 -39.18 -6.76
C ALA A 198 10.26 -38.36 -6.03
N ASN A 199 11.24 -37.88 -6.79
CA ASN A 199 12.26 -36.98 -6.24
C ASN A 199 11.71 -35.55 -6.04
N ALA A 200 12.40 -34.74 -5.25
CA ALA A 200 11.95 -33.39 -4.88
C ALA A 200 11.64 -32.50 -6.09
N TRP A 201 12.41 -32.59 -7.18
CA TRP A 201 12.15 -31.82 -8.40
C TRP A 201 10.88 -32.26 -9.13
N ARG A 202 10.64 -33.58 -9.25
CA ARG A 202 9.40 -34.11 -9.83
C ARG A 202 8.19 -33.73 -8.99
N THR A 203 8.27 -33.86 -7.66
CA THR A 203 7.23 -33.42 -6.73
C THR A 203 6.96 -31.93 -6.87
N PHE A 204 8.02 -31.11 -6.86
CA PHE A 204 7.89 -29.67 -7.05
C PHE A 204 7.20 -29.31 -8.37
N ARG A 205 7.69 -29.80 -9.51
CA ARG A 205 7.19 -29.42 -10.83
C ARG A 205 5.80 -29.96 -11.14
N ARG A 206 5.46 -31.18 -10.67
CA ARG A 206 4.18 -31.83 -11.02
C ARG A 206 3.08 -31.66 -9.97
N ILE A 207 3.42 -31.33 -8.73
CA ILE A 207 2.46 -31.25 -7.62
C ILE A 207 2.51 -29.85 -7.02
N THR A 208 3.62 -29.46 -6.40
CA THR A 208 3.72 -28.20 -5.64
C THR A 208 3.48 -26.97 -6.52
N LEU A 209 4.16 -26.85 -7.67
CA LEU A 209 4.07 -25.68 -8.54
C LEU A 209 2.68 -25.52 -9.18
N PRO A 210 2.05 -26.56 -9.76
CA PRO A 210 0.68 -26.46 -10.27
C PRO A 210 -0.35 -26.07 -9.20
N LEU A 211 -0.20 -26.57 -7.97
CA LEU A 211 -1.06 -26.19 -6.84
C LEU A 211 -0.85 -24.74 -6.40
N LEU A 212 0.40 -24.26 -6.46
CA LEU A 212 0.74 -22.88 -6.11
C LEU A 212 0.46 -21.88 -7.23
N LEU A 213 0.36 -22.31 -8.49
CA LEU A 213 0.25 -21.42 -9.66
C LEU A 213 -0.88 -20.37 -9.55
N PRO A 214 -2.09 -20.68 -9.05
CA PRO A 214 -3.13 -19.68 -8.84
C PRO A 214 -2.72 -18.60 -7.83
N SER A 215 -2.05 -19.00 -6.75
CA SER A 215 -1.50 -18.09 -5.73
C SER A 215 -0.34 -17.26 -6.29
N VAL A 216 0.57 -17.89 -7.03
CA VAL A 216 1.70 -17.21 -7.69
C VAL A 216 1.20 -16.14 -8.67
N ALA A 217 0.27 -16.48 -9.55
CA ALA A 217 -0.32 -15.53 -10.49
C ALA A 217 -1.04 -14.38 -9.74
N SER A 218 -1.78 -14.70 -8.68
CA SER A 218 -2.44 -13.70 -7.84
C SER A 218 -1.45 -12.73 -7.20
N VAL A 219 -0.36 -13.24 -6.62
CA VAL A 219 0.68 -12.46 -5.94
C VAL A 219 1.45 -11.59 -6.94
N LEU A 220 1.86 -12.13 -8.09
CA LEU A 220 2.51 -11.34 -9.14
C LEU A 220 1.62 -10.19 -9.63
N LEU A 221 0.32 -10.44 -9.85
CA LEU A 221 -0.59 -9.42 -10.32
C LEU A 221 -0.83 -8.32 -9.29
N ILE A 222 -0.94 -8.65 -7.99
CA ILE A 222 -1.10 -7.60 -6.97
C ILE A 222 0.19 -6.79 -6.80
N LEU A 223 1.38 -7.41 -6.87
CA LEU A 223 2.66 -6.69 -6.84
C LEU A 223 2.82 -5.78 -8.06
N PHE A 224 2.40 -6.24 -9.25
CA PHE A 224 2.40 -5.44 -10.47
C PHE A 224 1.52 -4.19 -10.33
N VAL A 225 0.29 -4.35 -9.83
CA VAL A 225 -0.61 -3.21 -9.59
C VAL A 225 -0.02 -2.26 -8.54
N ARG A 226 0.61 -2.78 -7.48
CA ARG A 226 1.26 -1.94 -6.45
C ARG A 226 2.42 -1.12 -7.00
N ALA A 227 3.28 -1.73 -7.81
CA ALA A 227 4.40 -1.03 -8.44
C ALA A 227 3.93 0.01 -9.46
N LEU A 228 2.86 -0.26 -10.22
CA LEU A 228 2.25 0.73 -11.13
C LEU A 228 1.74 1.98 -10.41
N GLU A 229 1.23 1.82 -9.18
CA GLU A 229 0.73 2.92 -8.36
C GLU A 229 1.85 3.69 -7.64
N GLY A 230 3.06 3.13 -7.60
CA GLY A 230 4.23 3.73 -6.94
C GLY A 230 4.62 5.07 -7.56
N PHE A 231 4.91 6.05 -6.71
CA PHE A 231 5.27 7.41 -7.15
C PHE A 231 6.68 7.80 -6.73
N GLU A 232 7.11 7.35 -5.55
CA GLU A 232 8.36 7.70 -4.90
C GLU A 232 9.57 7.38 -5.78
N VAL A 233 9.66 6.14 -6.26
CA VAL A 233 10.77 5.68 -7.11
C VAL A 233 10.75 6.40 -8.48
N PRO A 234 9.62 6.47 -9.22
CA PRO A 234 9.52 7.30 -10.41
C PRO A 234 9.95 8.75 -10.24
N ALA A 235 9.53 9.41 -9.16
CA ALA A 235 9.80 10.82 -8.96
C ALA A 235 11.25 11.09 -8.54
N ILE A 236 11.80 10.28 -7.64
CA ILE A 236 13.13 10.51 -7.05
C ILE A 236 14.24 9.96 -7.93
N ILE A 237 13.99 8.87 -8.66
CA ILE A 237 14.98 8.14 -9.46
C ILE A 237 14.70 8.28 -10.95
N GLY A 238 13.46 8.01 -11.37
CA GLY A 238 13.08 8.03 -12.78
C GLY A 238 13.21 9.40 -13.42
N VAL A 239 12.62 10.44 -12.82
CA VAL A 239 12.63 11.81 -13.36
C VAL A 239 14.06 12.35 -13.54
N PRO A 240 14.98 12.29 -12.55
CA PRO A 240 16.36 12.71 -12.77
C PRO A 240 17.10 11.86 -13.82
N GLY A 241 16.78 10.57 -13.91
CA GLY A 241 17.27 9.68 -14.96
C GLY A 241 16.62 9.85 -16.33
N ARG A 242 15.67 10.79 -16.49
CA ARG A 242 14.85 10.98 -17.69
C ARG A 242 14.05 9.74 -18.12
N ILE A 243 13.75 8.86 -17.16
CA ILE A 243 12.94 7.66 -17.35
C ILE A 243 11.56 7.95 -16.75
N PHE A 244 10.61 8.15 -17.65
CA PHE A 244 9.27 8.54 -17.26
C PHE A 244 8.33 7.34 -17.26
N VAL A 245 7.51 7.24 -16.21
CA VAL A 245 6.34 6.36 -16.10
C VAL A 245 5.09 7.21 -15.83
N TYR A 246 3.89 6.64 -15.97
CA TYR A 246 2.64 7.41 -15.88
C TYR A 246 2.53 8.27 -14.61
N THR A 247 2.90 7.74 -13.44
CA THR A 247 2.86 8.50 -12.17
C THR A 247 3.73 9.75 -12.23
N SER A 248 4.99 9.63 -12.66
CA SER A 248 5.88 10.78 -12.85
C SER A 248 5.38 11.79 -13.89
N ARG A 249 4.75 11.33 -14.98
CA ARG A 249 4.21 12.23 -16.01
C ARG A 249 2.99 13.01 -15.53
N ILE A 250 2.09 12.37 -14.78
CA ILE A 250 0.95 13.07 -14.15
C ILE A 250 1.47 14.21 -13.26
N TYR A 251 2.49 13.95 -12.45
CA TYR A 251 3.12 14.97 -11.60
C TYR A 251 3.73 16.11 -12.42
N LEU A 252 4.56 15.79 -13.42
CA LEU A 252 5.24 16.79 -14.24
C LEU A 252 4.27 17.64 -15.07
N SER A 253 3.17 17.07 -15.56
CA SER A 253 2.15 17.83 -16.29
C SER A 253 1.51 18.93 -15.45
N LEU A 254 1.55 18.84 -14.12
CA LEU A 254 1.02 19.85 -13.20
C LEU A 254 2.10 20.79 -12.66
N LYS A 255 3.37 20.38 -12.67
CA LYS A 255 4.49 21.17 -12.16
C LYS A 255 5.18 22.02 -13.23
N LEU A 256 5.20 21.56 -14.48
CA LEU A 256 5.77 22.34 -15.59
C LEU A 256 4.80 23.45 -16.00
N TYR A 257 5.33 24.64 -16.29
CA TYR A 257 4.53 25.80 -16.69
C TYR A 257 4.39 25.89 -18.23
N PRO A 258 3.17 26.14 -18.76
CA PRO A 258 1.89 26.23 -18.04
C PRO A 258 1.39 24.84 -17.62
N PRO A 259 0.76 24.71 -16.43
CA PRO A 259 0.24 23.43 -15.95
C PRO A 259 -0.89 22.92 -16.85
N SER A 260 -0.86 21.64 -17.18
CA SER A 260 -1.84 20.98 -18.05
C SER A 260 -2.66 19.94 -17.28
N PHE A 261 -3.77 20.39 -16.67
CA PHE A 261 -4.68 19.54 -15.92
C PHE A 261 -5.38 18.49 -16.79
N GLY A 262 -5.74 18.84 -18.04
CA GLY A 262 -6.39 17.92 -18.97
C GLY A 262 -5.45 16.79 -19.42
N LEU A 263 -4.19 17.11 -19.69
CA LEU A 263 -3.18 16.10 -20.02
C LEU A 263 -2.85 15.21 -18.81
N ALA A 264 -2.74 15.78 -17.61
CA ALA A 264 -2.56 15.02 -16.39
C ALA A 264 -3.74 14.06 -16.13
N ALA A 265 -4.98 14.50 -16.38
CA ALA A 265 -6.17 13.66 -16.28
C ALA A 265 -6.18 12.53 -17.33
N ALA A 266 -5.78 12.81 -18.57
CA ALA A 266 -5.66 11.79 -19.62
C ALA A 266 -4.63 10.70 -19.26
N TYR A 267 -3.44 11.08 -18.79
CA TYR A 267 -2.46 10.11 -18.26
C TYR A 267 -3.02 9.34 -17.05
N GLY A 268 -3.74 10.01 -16.16
CA GLY A 268 -4.39 9.40 -15.01
C GLY A 268 -5.46 8.37 -15.39
N LEU A 269 -6.24 8.64 -16.45
CA LEU A 269 -7.26 7.74 -16.96
C LEU A 269 -6.64 6.46 -17.55
N VAL A 270 -5.53 6.59 -18.31
CA VAL A 270 -4.82 5.44 -18.84
C VAL A 270 -4.22 4.59 -17.71
N LEU A 271 -3.58 5.22 -16.73
CA LEU A 271 -3.05 4.51 -15.57
C LEU A 271 -4.18 3.80 -14.79
N LEU A 272 -5.30 4.47 -14.55
CA LEU A 272 -6.47 3.87 -13.92
C LEU A 272 -7.00 2.66 -14.72
N ALA A 273 -7.07 2.76 -16.04
CA ALA A 273 -7.51 1.66 -16.89
C ALA A 273 -6.58 0.45 -16.77
N ILE A 274 -5.25 0.65 -16.78
CA ILE A 274 -4.25 -0.42 -16.57
C ILE A 274 -4.41 -1.05 -15.17
N SER A 275 -4.56 -0.24 -14.12
CA SER A 275 -4.78 -0.72 -12.75
C SER A 275 -6.08 -1.53 -12.61
N VAL A 276 -7.17 -1.08 -13.24
CA VAL A 276 -8.45 -1.81 -13.26
C VAL A 276 -8.31 -3.15 -13.99
N VAL A 277 -7.64 -3.19 -15.15
CA VAL A 277 -7.36 -4.43 -15.88
C VAL A 277 -6.55 -5.38 -15.01
N GLY A 278 -5.47 -4.91 -14.38
CA GLY A 278 -4.65 -5.68 -13.46
C GLY A 278 -5.46 -6.27 -12.30
N LEU A 279 -6.34 -5.48 -11.67
CA LEU A 279 -7.21 -5.97 -10.60
C LEU A 279 -8.25 -6.98 -11.11
N VAL A 280 -8.84 -6.78 -12.30
CA VAL A 280 -9.80 -7.72 -12.88
C VAL A 280 -9.12 -9.07 -13.14
N LEU A 281 -7.89 -9.06 -13.68
CA LEU A 281 -7.09 -10.26 -13.87
C LEU A 281 -6.76 -10.93 -12.52
N HIS A 282 -6.34 -10.16 -11.52
CA HIS A 282 -6.08 -10.66 -10.16
C HIS A 282 -7.33 -11.33 -9.55
N ARG A 283 -8.50 -10.69 -9.69
CA ARG A 283 -9.78 -11.24 -9.24
C ARG A 283 -10.17 -12.51 -10.00
N ARG A 284 -9.86 -12.61 -11.30
CA ARG A 284 -10.13 -13.84 -12.08
C ARG A 284 -9.21 -14.99 -11.64
N ALA A 285 -7.93 -14.70 -11.37
CA ALA A 285 -6.97 -15.68 -10.89
C ALA A 285 -7.33 -16.23 -9.49
N THR A 286 -7.77 -15.35 -8.59
CA THR A 286 -8.11 -15.70 -7.20
C THR A 286 -9.42 -16.48 -7.05
N ARG A 287 -10.39 -16.31 -7.95
CA ARG A 287 -11.69 -17.03 -7.91
C ARG A 287 -11.59 -18.54 -7.91
N ARG A 288 -10.47 -19.11 -8.39
CA ARG A 288 -10.26 -20.57 -8.43
C ARG A 288 -9.45 -21.08 -7.25
N ILE A 289 -8.89 -20.22 -6.40
CA ILE A 289 -8.05 -20.66 -5.26
C ILE A 289 -8.85 -21.56 -4.31
N GLU A 290 -10.13 -21.28 -4.08
CA GLU A 290 -11.02 -22.15 -3.28
C GLU A 290 -11.17 -23.57 -3.86
N ARG A 291 -11.05 -23.75 -5.18
CA ARG A 291 -11.06 -25.10 -5.81
C ARG A 291 -9.75 -25.86 -5.62
N TYR A 292 -8.67 -25.16 -5.30
CA TYR A 292 -7.35 -25.74 -5.02
C TYR A 292 -7.01 -25.71 -3.52
N ALA A 293 -7.92 -25.24 -2.67
CA ALA A 293 -7.76 -25.25 -1.22
C ALA A 293 -7.85 -26.70 -0.73
N THR A 294 -6.71 -27.28 -0.39
CA THR A 294 -6.60 -28.67 0.11
C THR A 294 -6.68 -28.78 1.64
N VAL A 295 -6.82 -27.66 2.35
CA VAL A 295 -7.01 -27.65 3.82
C VAL A 295 -8.38 -28.21 4.16
N THR A 296 -8.40 -29.45 4.64
CA THR A 296 -9.58 -30.06 5.30
C THR A 296 -9.66 -29.59 6.76
N GLY A 297 -10.78 -29.83 7.45
CA GLY A 297 -10.96 -29.45 8.87
C GLY A 297 -10.06 -30.16 9.89
N LYS A 298 -9.04 -30.92 9.45
CA LYS A 298 -8.09 -31.58 10.34
C LYS A 298 -6.90 -30.66 10.62
N ALA A 299 -6.58 -30.48 11.91
CA ALA A 299 -5.35 -29.80 12.31
C ALA A 299 -4.15 -30.59 11.79
N TYR A 300 -3.33 -29.96 10.95
CA TYR A 300 -2.19 -30.60 10.31
C TYR A 300 -0.92 -29.75 10.49
N ARG A 301 0.23 -30.41 10.66
CA ARG A 301 1.55 -29.77 10.80
C ARG A 301 2.40 -30.09 9.56
N PRO A 302 2.67 -29.13 8.67
CA PRO A 302 3.50 -29.38 7.50
C PRO A 302 4.88 -29.92 7.86
N ARG A 303 5.21 -31.08 7.28
CA ARG A 303 6.55 -31.66 7.33
C ARG A 303 7.53 -30.68 6.68
N ARG A 304 8.54 -30.28 7.45
CA ARG A 304 9.56 -29.33 7.00
C ARG A 304 10.65 -30.08 6.24
N LEU A 305 11.21 -29.44 5.23
CA LEU A 305 12.39 -29.93 4.55
C LEU A 305 13.61 -29.75 5.45
N GLU A 306 14.31 -30.84 5.72
CA GLU A 306 15.56 -30.81 6.46
C GLU A 306 16.70 -30.41 5.52
N LEU A 307 17.23 -29.20 5.69
CA LEU A 307 18.26 -28.67 4.80
C LEU A 307 19.66 -29.21 5.10
N GLY A 308 19.87 -29.91 6.22
CA GLY A 308 21.21 -30.31 6.67
C GLY A 308 22.17 -29.12 6.68
N ARG A 309 23.29 -29.21 5.94
CA ARG A 309 24.29 -28.12 5.80
C ARG A 309 23.78 -26.91 5.00
N PHE A 310 22.81 -27.10 4.10
CA PHE A 310 22.23 -26.00 3.31
C PHE A 310 21.42 -25.01 4.16
N ARG A 311 21.17 -25.30 5.43
CA ARG A 311 20.59 -24.34 6.38
C ARG A 311 21.43 -23.07 6.49
N PHE A 312 22.76 -23.17 6.36
CA PHE A 312 23.64 -22.00 6.42
C PHE A 312 23.51 -21.11 5.18
N VAL A 313 23.27 -21.71 4.01
CA VAL A 313 22.97 -20.95 2.77
C VAL A 313 21.64 -20.23 2.90
N ALA A 314 20.60 -20.89 3.44
CA ALA A 314 19.32 -20.26 3.69
C ALA A 314 19.44 -19.11 4.71
N LEU A 315 20.21 -19.29 5.79
CA LEU A 315 20.49 -18.25 6.76
C LEU A 315 21.29 -17.08 6.15
N ALA A 316 22.28 -17.36 5.30
CA ALA A 316 23.02 -16.33 4.59
C ALA A 316 22.11 -15.54 3.64
N GLY A 317 21.19 -16.20 2.94
CA GLY A 317 20.19 -15.54 2.11
C GLY A 317 19.22 -14.66 2.92
N LEU A 318 18.72 -15.17 4.05
CA LEU A 318 17.88 -14.39 4.97
C LEU A 318 18.63 -13.20 5.57
N GLY A 319 19.90 -13.41 5.96
CA GLY A 319 20.79 -12.37 6.46
C GLY A 319 21.09 -11.31 5.40
N LEU A 320 21.36 -11.72 4.16
CA LEU A 320 21.59 -10.80 3.04
C LEU A 320 20.32 -9.98 2.74
N TYR A 321 19.15 -10.61 2.71
CA TYR A 321 17.89 -9.89 2.56
C TYR A 321 17.70 -8.87 3.69
N ALA A 322 17.85 -9.28 4.96
CA ALA A 322 17.73 -8.37 6.10
C ALA A 322 18.76 -7.22 6.03
N PHE A 323 19.97 -7.52 5.60
CA PHE A 323 21.03 -6.54 5.41
C PHE A 323 20.65 -5.51 4.34
N LEU A 324 20.28 -5.96 3.13
CA LEU A 324 19.96 -5.07 2.02
C LEU A 324 18.62 -4.32 2.19
N ALA A 325 17.61 -4.96 2.78
CA ALA A 325 16.28 -4.36 2.91
C ALA A 325 16.15 -3.44 4.13
N ILE A 326 16.95 -3.65 5.18
CA ILE A 326 16.78 -2.97 6.48
C ILE A 326 18.09 -2.33 6.94
N VAL A 327 19.12 -3.13 7.21
CA VAL A 327 20.31 -2.66 7.92
C VAL A 327 21.06 -1.62 7.11
N LEU A 328 21.37 -1.92 5.84
CA LEU A 328 22.13 -1.04 4.98
C LEU A 328 21.40 0.28 4.69
N PRO A 329 20.09 0.28 4.29
CA PRO A 329 19.30 1.52 4.16
C PRO A 329 19.22 2.34 5.46
N PHE A 330 19.10 1.69 6.61
CA PHE A 330 19.07 2.38 7.89
C PHE A 330 20.43 3.02 8.21
N LEU A 331 21.53 2.29 8.04
CA LEU A 331 22.87 2.78 8.35
C LEU A 331 23.29 3.98 7.49
N VAL A 332 22.98 3.96 6.18
CA VAL A 332 23.30 5.09 5.30
C VAL A 332 22.52 6.34 5.70
N LEU A 333 21.24 6.21 6.05
CA LEU A 333 20.42 7.34 6.53
C LEU A 333 20.89 7.81 7.89
N LEU A 334 21.25 6.89 8.79
CA LEU A 334 21.75 7.22 10.11
C LEU A 334 23.03 8.05 9.98
N TYR A 335 24.03 7.58 9.24
CA TYR A 335 25.24 8.36 8.98
C TYR A 335 24.93 9.70 8.30
N ALA A 336 24.11 9.69 7.23
CA ALA A 336 23.76 10.90 6.49
C ALA A 336 23.06 11.94 7.37
N SER A 337 22.38 11.51 8.43
CA SER A 337 21.72 12.41 9.39
C SER A 337 22.68 13.17 10.30
N PHE A 338 23.92 12.70 10.48
CA PHE A 338 24.91 13.32 11.37
C PHE A 338 25.99 14.13 10.62
N VAL A 339 26.10 14.01 9.31
CA VAL A 339 27.06 14.80 8.52
C VAL A 339 26.43 16.09 8.00
N ARG A 340 27.24 17.15 7.85
CA ARG A 340 26.76 18.45 7.33
C ARG A 340 26.50 18.39 5.82
N VAL A 341 27.45 17.80 5.10
CA VAL A 341 27.39 17.56 3.66
C VAL A 341 27.50 16.06 3.45
N TYR A 342 26.59 15.51 2.63
CA TYR A 342 26.59 14.08 2.38
C TYR A 342 27.83 13.67 1.58
N SER A 343 28.57 12.69 2.09
CA SER A 343 29.77 12.12 1.48
C SER A 343 29.91 10.66 1.90
N VAL A 344 30.72 9.89 1.17
CA VAL A 344 31.06 8.51 1.58
C VAL A 344 31.84 8.57 2.91
N PRO A 345 31.60 7.65 3.87
CA PRO A 345 32.27 7.66 5.15
C PRO A 345 33.80 7.70 5.02
N SER A 346 34.40 8.72 5.61
CA SER A 346 35.84 8.89 5.72
C SER A 346 36.22 9.18 7.18
N LEU A 347 37.49 9.04 7.53
CA LEU A 347 37.94 9.36 8.89
C LEU A 347 37.69 10.83 9.24
N GLU A 348 37.75 11.72 8.25
CA GLU A 348 37.46 13.15 8.40
C GLU A 348 35.97 13.39 8.65
N SER A 349 35.07 12.81 7.85
CA SER A 349 33.63 13.00 8.02
C SER A 349 33.11 12.42 9.34
N LEU A 350 33.71 11.35 9.84
CA LEU A 350 33.40 10.77 11.15
C LEU A 350 33.86 11.65 12.33
N ARG A 351 34.85 12.52 12.14
CA ARG A 351 35.26 13.51 13.16
C ARG A 351 34.36 14.74 13.18
N GLU A 352 33.67 15.02 12.07
CA GLU A 352 32.79 16.18 11.91
C GLU A 352 31.30 15.88 12.17
N LEU A 353 30.99 14.71 12.74
CA LEU A 353 29.61 14.35 13.09
C LEU A 353 28.99 15.40 14.01
N THR A 354 27.76 15.77 13.71
CA THR A 354 27.05 16.87 14.36
C THR A 354 25.55 16.60 14.43
N LEU A 355 24.87 17.27 15.36
CA LEU A 355 23.41 17.26 15.48
C LEU A 355 22.75 18.43 14.71
N SER A 356 23.48 19.14 13.85
CA SER A 356 22.97 20.33 13.16
C SER A 356 21.73 20.04 12.31
N ASN A 357 21.64 18.88 11.67
CA ASN A 357 20.46 18.50 10.89
C ASN A 357 19.24 18.27 11.81
N TYR A 358 19.44 17.69 12.99
CA TYR A 358 18.38 17.54 13.99
C TYR A 358 17.94 18.89 14.56
N ALA A 359 18.89 19.79 14.84
CA ALA A 359 18.58 21.16 15.24
C ALA A 359 17.77 21.89 14.16
N PHE A 360 18.16 21.77 12.88
CA PHE A 360 17.44 22.32 11.74
C PHE A 360 16.00 21.81 11.68
N ILE A 361 15.77 20.49 11.62
CA ILE A 361 14.41 19.94 11.50
C ILE A 361 13.53 20.25 12.73
N LEU A 362 14.12 20.38 13.92
CA LEU A 362 13.40 20.73 15.14
C LEU A 362 13.07 22.24 15.19
N SER A 363 13.85 23.09 14.53
CA SER A 363 13.62 24.53 14.44
C SER A 363 12.76 24.95 13.25
N ASP A 364 12.67 24.11 12.21
CA ASP A 364 11.97 24.40 10.96
C ASP A 364 10.45 24.33 11.13
N ASP A 365 9.78 25.49 10.98
CA ASP A 365 8.32 25.62 11.15
C ASP A 365 7.53 24.74 10.18
N LEU A 366 8.03 24.56 8.96
CA LEU A 366 7.40 23.67 7.98
C LEU A 366 7.48 22.20 8.42
N THR A 367 8.59 21.78 9.01
CA THR A 367 8.73 20.42 9.56
C THR A 367 7.82 20.20 10.76
N ARG A 368 7.72 21.17 11.67
CA ARG A 368 6.76 21.12 12.81
C ARG A 368 5.32 21.01 12.31
N THR A 369 4.97 21.84 11.34
CA THR A 369 3.66 21.83 10.66
C THR A 369 3.41 20.47 10.01
N ALA A 370 4.40 19.92 9.30
CA ALA A 370 4.31 18.62 8.65
C ALA A 370 4.08 17.46 9.63
N VAL A 371 4.76 17.45 10.77
CA VAL A 371 4.56 16.44 11.82
C VAL A 371 3.17 16.55 12.41
N PHE A 372 2.73 17.75 12.80
CA PHE A 372 1.41 17.98 13.38
C PHE A 372 0.29 17.59 12.40
N ASN A 373 0.38 18.08 11.16
CA ASN A 373 -0.59 17.79 10.10
C ASN A 373 -0.67 16.30 9.79
N SER A 374 0.47 15.59 9.73
CA SER A 374 0.48 14.14 9.53
C SER A 374 -0.22 13.37 10.65
N ILE A 375 -0.03 13.77 11.91
CA ILE A 375 -0.72 13.15 13.05
C ILE A 375 -2.22 13.45 12.99
N VAL A 376 -2.61 14.72 12.78
CA VAL A 376 -4.01 15.14 12.68
C VAL A 376 -4.71 14.43 11.54
N LEU A 377 -4.11 14.38 10.35
CA LEU A 377 -4.66 13.67 9.20
C LEU A 377 -4.72 12.18 9.41
N GLY A 378 -3.69 11.57 10.00
CA GLY A 378 -3.72 10.14 10.30
C GLY A 378 -4.84 9.79 11.26
N VAL A 379 -4.96 10.51 12.38
CA VAL A 379 -6.01 10.28 13.38
C VAL A 379 -7.39 10.55 12.78
N GLY A 380 -7.53 11.65 12.04
CA GLY A 380 -8.78 12.02 11.36
C GLY A 380 -9.21 10.97 10.34
N ALA A 381 -8.31 10.54 9.46
CA ALA A 381 -8.59 9.56 8.42
C ALA A 381 -8.91 8.19 9.02
N ALA A 382 -8.12 7.70 9.98
CA ALA A 382 -8.37 6.43 10.65
C ALA A 382 -9.74 6.42 11.36
N THR A 383 -10.07 7.50 12.06
CA THR A 383 -11.35 7.64 12.77
C THR A 383 -12.52 7.70 11.79
N ALA A 384 -12.43 8.55 10.77
CA ALA A 384 -13.49 8.71 9.77
C ALA A 384 -13.73 7.42 8.98
N VAL A 385 -12.66 6.73 8.54
CA VAL A 385 -12.77 5.46 7.81
C VAL A 385 -13.38 4.37 8.68
N VAL A 386 -12.92 4.19 9.92
CA VAL A 386 -13.45 3.15 10.82
C VAL A 386 -14.91 3.43 11.17
N ALA A 387 -15.27 4.69 11.49
CA ALA A 387 -16.65 5.06 11.78
C ALA A 387 -17.57 4.79 10.57
N LEU A 388 -17.17 5.25 9.39
CA LEU A 388 -17.93 5.09 8.16
C LEU A 388 -18.06 3.60 7.77
N THR A 389 -16.95 2.86 7.80
CA THR A 389 -16.94 1.45 7.39
C THR A 389 -17.58 0.52 8.41
N ALA A 390 -17.66 0.88 9.69
CA ALA A 390 -18.44 0.12 10.67
C ALA A 390 -19.95 0.17 10.38
N VAL A 391 -20.47 1.34 10.00
CA VAL A 391 -21.86 1.48 9.56
C VAL A 391 -22.09 0.74 8.25
N ILE A 392 -21.22 0.92 7.26
CA ILE A 392 -21.36 0.26 5.95
C ILE A 392 -21.27 -1.26 6.10
N ALA A 393 -20.30 -1.79 6.85
CA ALA A 393 -20.14 -3.21 7.10
C ALA A 393 -21.38 -3.80 7.77
N TRP A 394 -21.98 -3.08 8.73
CA TRP A 394 -23.24 -3.49 9.33
C TRP A 394 -24.36 -3.61 8.29
N VAL A 395 -24.52 -2.61 7.42
CA VAL A 395 -25.50 -2.65 6.34
C VAL A 395 -25.25 -3.82 5.39
N THR A 396 -24.02 -4.00 4.93
CA THR A 396 -23.68 -5.01 3.91
C THR A 396 -23.80 -6.43 4.44
N VAL A 397 -23.41 -6.68 5.69
CA VAL A 397 -23.36 -8.02 6.31
C VAL A 397 -24.67 -8.38 7.01
N ARG A 398 -25.33 -7.46 7.73
CA ARG A 398 -26.47 -7.79 8.61
C ARG A 398 -27.83 -7.60 7.94
N THR A 399 -27.93 -6.64 7.03
CA THR A 399 -29.23 -6.28 6.42
C THR A 399 -29.48 -7.01 5.10
N ARG A 400 -30.73 -6.98 4.66
CA ARG A 400 -31.18 -7.44 3.33
C ARG A 400 -31.64 -6.28 2.44
N LEU A 401 -31.22 -5.05 2.77
CA LEU A 401 -31.67 -3.85 2.06
C LEU A 401 -31.25 -3.89 0.58
N PRO A 402 -32.13 -3.43 -0.34
CA PRO A 402 -31.75 -3.25 -1.74
C PRO A 402 -30.58 -2.26 -1.83
N GLY A 403 -29.62 -2.50 -2.73
CA GLY A 403 -28.44 -1.64 -2.90
C GLY A 403 -27.27 -1.93 -1.96
N ARG A 404 -27.37 -2.85 -0.98
CA ARG A 404 -26.23 -3.20 -0.11
C ARG A 404 -24.99 -3.70 -0.86
N GLY A 405 -25.18 -4.39 -1.99
CA GLY A 405 -24.07 -4.82 -2.86
C GLY A 405 -23.38 -3.64 -3.56
N LEU A 406 -24.12 -2.58 -3.88
CA LEU A 406 -23.57 -1.35 -4.42
C LEU A 406 -22.72 -0.62 -3.36
N LEU A 407 -23.15 -0.60 -2.10
CA LEU A 407 -22.34 -0.03 -1.01
C LEU A 407 -21.01 -0.75 -0.82
N ASP A 408 -21.02 -2.08 -0.75
CA ASP A 408 -19.79 -2.88 -0.65
C ASP A 408 -18.86 -2.63 -1.86
N PHE A 409 -19.45 -2.53 -3.06
CA PHE A 409 -18.72 -2.19 -4.27
C PHE A 409 -18.09 -0.79 -4.17
N LEU A 410 -18.88 0.25 -3.90
CA LEU A 410 -18.39 1.64 -3.81
C LEU A 410 -17.32 1.80 -2.73
N ALA A 411 -17.49 1.18 -1.56
CA ALA A 411 -16.48 1.21 -0.50
C ALA A 411 -15.16 0.51 -0.89
N PHE A 412 -15.21 -0.43 -1.85
CA PHE A 412 -14.03 -1.16 -2.31
C PHE A 412 -13.37 -0.55 -3.55
N VAL A 413 -14.11 0.16 -4.41
CA VAL A 413 -13.59 0.78 -5.66
C VAL A 413 -12.29 1.56 -5.47
N PRO A 414 -12.09 2.38 -4.41
CA PRO A 414 -10.87 3.17 -4.26
C PRO A 414 -9.55 2.38 -4.26
N ILE A 415 -9.61 1.07 -4.04
CA ILE A 415 -8.41 0.21 -4.10
C ILE A 415 -7.78 0.21 -5.49
N THR A 416 -8.52 0.52 -6.55
CA THR A 416 -8.01 0.58 -7.93
C THR A 416 -7.46 1.94 -8.32
N ILE A 417 -7.67 2.96 -7.48
CA ILE A 417 -7.34 4.35 -7.83
C ILE A 417 -5.95 4.64 -7.28
N PRO A 418 -4.91 4.81 -8.14
CA PRO A 418 -3.59 5.22 -7.69
C PRO A 418 -3.66 6.52 -6.90
N GLY A 419 -2.82 6.69 -5.87
CA GLY A 419 -2.83 7.89 -5.02
C GLY A 419 -2.70 9.19 -5.82
N ILE A 420 -1.79 9.21 -6.81
CA ILE A 420 -1.60 10.38 -7.66
C ILE A 420 -2.80 10.66 -8.59
N VAL A 421 -3.48 9.61 -9.06
CA VAL A 421 -4.71 9.72 -9.87
C VAL A 421 -5.84 10.28 -9.00
N LEU A 422 -5.94 9.82 -7.75
CA LEU A 422 -6.88 10.38 -6.78
C LEU A 422 -6.59 11.87 -6.55
N GLY A 423 -5.31 12.26 -6.43
CA GLY A 423 -4.88 13.65 -6.32
C GLY A 423 -5.38 14.53 -7.47
N ILE A 424 -5.05 14.18 -8.73
CA ILE A 424 -5.53 14.95 -9.90
C ILE A 424 -7.05 14.92 -10.01
N SER A 425 -7.70 13.81 -9.67
CA SER A 425 -9.17 13.74 -9.71
C SER A 425 -9.83 14.69 -8.70
N LEU A 426 -9.27 14.84 -7.50
CA LEU A 426 -9.76 15.75 -6.48
C LEU A 426 -9.46 17.21 -6.81
N ILE A 427 -8.34 17.50 -7.48
CA ILE A 427 -8.09 18.83 -8.06
C ILE A 427 -9.25 19.22 -8.98
N TRP A 428 -9.61 18.34 -9.92
CA TRP A 428 -10.73 18.59 -10.83
C TRP A 428 -12.04 18.81 -10.08
N VAL A 429 -12.34 18.01 -9.05
CA VAL A 429 -13.54 18.21 -8.22
C VAL A 429 -13.57 19.60 -7.59
N TYR A 430 -12.50 19.99 -6.87
CA TYR A 430 -12.50 21.17 -6.01
C TYR A 430 -12.11 22.48 -6.72
N PHE A 431 -11.62 22.41 -7.95
CA PHE A 431 -11.56 23.58 -8.84
C PHE A 431 -12.91 23.86 -9.50
N THR A 432 -13.74 22.83 -9.59
CA THR A 432 -15.02 22.87 -10.27
C THR A 432 -16.16 23.33 -9.35
N ILE A 433 -16.20 22.82 -8.11
CA ILE A 433 -17.24 23.20 -7.14
C ILE A 433 -16.82 24.44 -6.32
N PRO A 434 -17.75 25.29 -5.89
CA PRO A 434 -17.44 26.51 -5.12
C PRO A 434 -17.06 26.24 -3.65
N ILE A 435 -16.41 25.10 -3.37
CA ILE A 435 -15.94 24.71 -2.03
C ILE A 435 -14.41 24.83 -2.00
N ARG A 436 -13.90 25.88 -1.36
CA ARG A 436 -12.46 26.21 -1.33
C ARG A 436 -11.71 25.43 -0.26
N ILE A 437 -11.50 24.14 -0.49
CA ILE A 437 -10.66 23.29 0.40
C ILE A 437 -9.33 22.87 -0.22
N TYR A 438 -9.07 23.16 -1.50
CA TYR A 438 -7.78 22.89 -2.12
C TYR A 438 -6.65 23.58 -1.36
N GLY A 439 -5.53 22.87 -1.16
CA GLY A 439 -4.41 23.37 -0.36
C GLY A 439 -4.62 23.33 1.15
N THR A 440 -5.75 22.82 1.66
CA THR A 440 -6.02 22.70 3.11
C THR A 440 -5.91 21.25 3.60
N LEU A 441 -5.95 21.02 4.92
CA LEU A 441 -6.01 19.66 5.46
C LEU A 441 -7.30 18.91 5.05
N TRP A 442 -8.39 19.62 4.74
CA TRP A 442 -9.66 18.98 4.40
C TRP A 442 -9.59 18.19 3.10
N ILE A 443 -8.92 18.69 2.07
CA ILE A 443 -8.79 17.96 0.81
C ILE A 443 -7.90 16.72 0.96
N LEU A 444 -6.87 16.81 1.82
CA LEU A 444 -6.02 15.67 2.17
C LEU A 444 -6.80 14.62 2.98
N LEU A 445 -7.62 15.06 3.93
CA LEU A 445 -8.49 14.17 4.70
C LEU A 445 -9.48 13.44 3.78
N VAL A 446 -10.12 14.14 2.84
CA VAL A 446 -10.99 13.52 1.83
C VAL A 446 -10.22 12.48 1.01
N ALA A 447 -9.02 12.82 0.54
CA ALA A 447 -8.18 11.89 -0.21
C ALA A 447 -7.84 10.63 0.61
N TYR A 448 -7.43 10.80 1.86
CA TYR A 448 -7.03 9.68 2.71
C TYR A 448 -8.23 8.80 3.09
N VAL A 449 -9.37 9.42 3.42
CA VAL A 449 -10.61 8.68 3.69
C VAL A 449 -11.00 7.87 2.47
N THR A 450 -11.07 8.48 1.28
CA THR A 450 -11.37 7.78 0.03
C THR A 450 -10.39 6.63 -0.21
N ARG A 451 -9.08 6.89 -0.16
CA ARG A 451 -8.02 5.91 -0.44
C ARG A 451 -8.07 4.71 0.50
N TYR A 452 -8.41 4.93 1.77
CA TYR A 452 -8.33 3.88 2.80
C TYR A 452 -9.66 3.20 3.16
N LEU A 453 -10.79 3.65 2.59
CA LEU A 453 -12.08 2.95 2.66
C LEU A 453 -12.00 1.42 2.46
N PRO A 454 -11.26 0.89 1.45
CA PRO A 454 -11.21 -0.54 1.19
C PRO A 454 -10.58 -1.35 2.34
N TYR A 455 -9.63 -0.78 3.09
CA TYR A 455 -9.02 -1.44 4.23
C TYR A 455 -9.98 -1.46 5.42
N GLY A 456 -10.68 -0.34 5.66
CA GLY A 456 -11.71 -0.23 6.69
C GLY A 456 -12.85 -1.23 6.50
N ILE A 457 -13.40 -1.31 5.29
CA ILE A 457 -14.54 -2.20 5.00
C ILE A 457 -14.16 -3.67 5.11
N ARG A 458 -12.95 -4.06 4.67
CA ARG A 458 -12.47 -5.46 4.78
C ARG A 458 -12.18 -5.86 6.22
N GLY A 459 -11.51 -5.00 6.98
CA GLY A 459 -11.24 -5.25 8.40
C GLY A 459 -12.53 -5.38 9.21
N THR A 460 -13.46 -4.44 9.02
CA THR A 460 -14.71 -4.42 9.80
C THR A 460 -15.69 -5.52 9.40
N SER A 461 -15.83 -5.81 8.10
CA SER A 461 -16.71 -6.89 7.64
C SER A 461 -16.22 -8.26 8.11
N ALA A 462 -14.91 -8.50 8.10
CA ALA A 462 -14.34 -9.77 8.57
C ALA A 462 -14.66 -10.03 10.05
N ALA A 463 -14.56 -9.01 10.89
CA ALA A 463 -14.92 -9.11 12.31
C ALA A 463 -16.43 -9.31 12.51
N LEU A 464 -17.26 -8.57 11.77
CA LEU A 464 -18.71 -8.66 11.92
C LEU A 464 -19.29 -10.00 11.48
N ILE A 465 -18.68 -10.65 10.49
CA ILE A 465 -19.06 -12.02 10.07
C ILE A 465 -18.84 -13.03 11.21
N GLN A 466 -17.86 -12.82 12.08
CA GLN A 466 -17.58 -13.74 13.20
C GLN A 466 -18.57 -13.61 14.36
N VAL A 467 -19.27 -12.47 14.48
CA VAL A 467 -20.28 -12.26 15.52
C VAL A 467 -21.61 -12.88 15.08
N HIS A 468 -22.20 -13.76 15.89
CA HIS A 468 -23.48 -14.41 15.55
C HIS A 468 -24.67 -13.43 15.56
N ARG A 469 -25.68 -13.65 14.71
CA ARG A 469 -26.84 -12.74 14.55
C ARG A 469 -27.79 -12.76 15.75
N GLU A 470 -27.79 -13.83 16.53
CA GLU A 470 -28.69 -14.03 17.68
C GLU A 470 -28.59 -12.91 18.73
N LEU A 471 -27.43 -12.27 18.88
CA LEU A 471 -27.26 -11.14 19.79
C LEU A 471 -28.11 -9.93 19.38
N GLU A 472 -28.22 -9.67 18.07
CA GLU A 472 -29.06 -8.60 17.54
C GLU A 472 -30.55 -8.96 17.60
N GLU A 473 -30.88 -10.24 17.40
CA GLU A 473 -32.26 -10.77 17.48
C GLU A 473 -32.78 -10.75 18.92
N ALA A 474 -31.95 -11.13 19.91
CA ALA A 474 -32.27 -11.04 21.33
C ALA A 474 -32.48 -9.59 21.77
N ALA A 475 -31.60 -8.67 21.32
CA ALA A 475 -31.76 -7.24 21.60
C ALA A 475 -33.05 -6.68 20.99
N ALA A 476 -33.38 -7.06 19.75
CA ALA A 476 -34.62 -6.67 19.10
C ALA A 476 -35.86 -7.25 19.81
N ALA A 477 -35.81 -8.50 20.28
CA ALA A 477 -36.87 -9.12 21.07
C ALA A 477 -37.09 -8.39 22.42
N ALA A 478 -36.01 -7.85 23.01
CA ALA A 478 -36.06 -7.00 24.20
C ALA A 478 -36.50 -5.55 23.91
N GLY A 479 -36.88 -5.22 22.67
CA GLY A 479 -37.35 -3.88 22.27
C GLY A 479 -36.23 -2.88 21.98
N ALA A 480 -34.96 -3.30 21.96
CA ALA A 480 -33.85 -2.42 21.64
C ALA A 480 -33.88 -1.99 20.17
N ARG A 481 -33.63 -0.70 19.94
CA ARG A 481 -33.48 -0.12 18.59
C ARG A 481 -32.06 -0.35 18.06
N TRP A 482 -31.86 -0.13 16.76
CA TRP A 482 -30.56 -0.31 16.09
C TRP A 482 -29.38 0.37 16.82
N TRP A 483 -29.48 1.65 17.16
CA TRP A 483 -28.35 2.38 17.76
C TRP A 483 -27.95 1.85 19.14
N PRO A 484 -28.88 1.58 20.09
CA PRO A 484 -28.57 0.86 21.32
C PRO A 484 -27.88 -0.49 21.08
N THR A 485 -28.40 -1.32 20.17
CA THR A 485 -27.82 -2.64 19.83
C THR A 485 -26.41 -2.48 19.25
N PHE A 486 -26.23 -1.56 18.31
CA PHE A 486 -24.94 -1.29 17.69
C PHE A 486 -23.92 -0.78 18.71
N ARG A 487 -24.28 0.21 19.52
CA ARG A 487 -23.37 0.86 20.48
C ARG A 487 -23.01 -0.01 21.68
N HIS A 488 -23.96 -0.75 22.25
CA HIS A 488 -23.76 -1.48 23.51
C HIS A 488 -23.44 -2.97 23.33
N ILE A 489 -23.75 -3.55 22.16
CA ILE A 489 -23.51 -4.97 21.90
C ILE A 489 -22.47 -5.14 20.80
N LEU A 490 -22.74 -4.63 19.59
CA LEU A 490 -21.84 -4.86 18.46
C LEU A 490 -20.50 -4.12 18.60
N LEU A 491 -20.53 -2.84 18.93
CA LEU A 491 -19.32 -2.01 18.99
C LEU A 491 -18.29 -2.52 20.01
N PRO A 492 -18.67 -2.96 21.24
CA PRO A 492 -17.74 -3.60 22.16
C PRO A 492 -17.15 -4.91 21.62
N LEU A 493 -17.97 -5.77 21.00
CA LEU A 493 -17.52 -7.03 20.41
C LEU A 493 -16.59 -6.81 19.20
N LEU A 494 -16.83 -5.76 18.42
CA LEU A 494 -16.01 -5.39 17.27
C LEU A 494 -14.76 -4.59 17.66
N ARG A 495 -14.69 -4.05 18.89
CA ARG A 495 -13.65 -3.11 19.34
C ARG A 495 -12.23 -3.59 19.03
N PRO A 496 -11.82 -4.85 19.31
CA PRO A 496 -10.45 -5.29 19.02
C PRO A 496 -10.10 -5.18 17.52
N ALA A 497 -11.04 -5.55 16.65
CA ALA A 497 -10.85 -5.49 15.20
C ALA A 497 -10.90 -4.06 14.66
N LEU A 498 -11.80 -3.21 15.20
CA LEU A 498 -11.90 -1.80 14.82
C LEU A 498 -10.64 -1.04 15.22
N VAL A 499 -10.11 -1.28 16.43
CA VAL A 499 -8.85 -0.70 16.89
C VAL A 499 -7.69 -1.18 16.00
N GLY A 500 -7.58 -2.48 15.70
CA GLY A 500 -6.56 -2.99 14.78
C GLY A 500 -6.64 -2.35 13.38
N THR A 501 -7.84 -2.16 12.86
CA THR A 501 -8.09 -1.50 11.57
C THR A 501 -7.75 -0.01 11.63
N TRP A 502 -8.11 0.68 12.72
CA TRP A 502 -7.78 2.08 12.95
C TRP A 502 -6.26 2.30 12.97
N ILE A 503 -5.55 1.46 13.72
CA ILE A 503 -4.08 1.46 13.83
C ILE A 503 -3.43 1.30 12.46
N TYR A 504 -3.92 0.32 11.69
CA TYR A 504 -3.39 0.07 10.35
C TYR A 504 -3.58 1.29 9.45
N ILE A 505 -4.78 1.89 9.42
CA ILE A 505 -5.09 3.08 8.61
C ILE A 505 -4.24 4.27 9.05
N PHE A 506 -4.05 4.46 10.36
CA PHE A 506 -3.19 5.51 10.90
C PHE A 506 -1.75 5.39 10.39
N ILE A 507 -1.16 4.19 10.48
CA ILE A 507 0.21 3.93 10.03
C ILE A 507 0.35 4.16 8.52
N VAL A 508 -0.57 3.67 7.70
CA VAL A 508 -0.46 3.86 6.24
C VAL A 508 -0.69 5.32 5.84
N SER A 509 -1.53 6.06 6.56
CA SER A 509 -1.76 7.50 6.30
C SER A 509 -0.50 8.34 6.51
N LEU A 510 0.35 7.99 7.49
CA LEU A 510 1.64 8.67 7.71
C LEU A 510 2.64 8.47 6.56
N ARG A 511 2.42 7.44 5.72
CA ARG A 511 3.29 7.04 4.62
C ARG A 511 2.79 7.54 3.26
N GLU A 512 1.63 8.21 3.23
CA GLU A 512 0.94 8.57 2.00
C GLU A 512 1.57 9.80 1.33
N LEU A 513 2.29 9.56 0.25
CA LEU A 513 2.83 10.62 -0.60
C LEU A 513 1.97 10.86 -1.86
N GLY A 514 1.50 9.79 -2.50
CA GLY A 514 0.99 9.84 -3.87
C GLY A 514 -0.15 10.83 -4.09
N SER A 515 -1.16 10.82 -3.21
CA SER A 515 -2.24 11.82 -3.26
C SER A 515 -1.82 13.17 -2.67
N GLY A 516 -1.04 13.15 -1.58
CA GLY A 516 -0.66 14.36 -0.84
C GLY A 516 0.18 15.36 -1.64
N VAL A 517 1.10 14.87 -2.48
CA VAL A 517 2.05 15.71 -3.24
C VAL A 517 1.37 16.64 -4.26
N LEU A 518 0.13 16.36 -4.67
CA LEU A 518 -0.63 17.22 -5.59
C LEU A 518 -1.62 18.16 -4.90
N LEU A 519 -1.95 17.88 -3.64
CA LEU A 519 -3.08 18.51 -2.94
C LEU A 519 -2.64 19.49 -1.83
N TYR A 520 -1.39 19.39 -1.37
CA TYR A 520 -0.87 20.20 -0.28
C TYR A 520 -0.59 21.66 -0.68
N SER A 521 -0.49 22.51 0.34
CA SER A 521 0.09 23.85 0.29
C SER A 521 1.08 24.01 1.46
N THR A 522 1.66 25.20 1.61
CA THR A 522 2.54 25.53 2.74
C THR A 522 1.89 25.32 4.12
N GLN A 523 0.56 25.46 4.23
CA GLN A 523 -0.17 25.30 5.50
C GLN A 523 -0.62 23.85 5.76
N SER A 524 -0.68 23.02 4.72
CA SER A 524 -1.17 21.63 4.79
C SER A 524 -0.10 20.60 4.46
N VAL A 525 1.17 21.01 4.42
CA VAL A 525 2.30 20.11 4.22
C VAL A 525 2.25 18.97 5.24
N VAL A 526 2.56 17.75 4.79
CA VAL A 526 2.62 16.53 5.59
C VAL A 526 4.03 15.96 5.54
N LEU A 527 4.38 15.13 6.50
CA LEU A 527 5.74 14.64 6.70
C LEU A 527 6.33 13.94 5.46
N ALA A 528 5.57 13.07 4.79
CA ALA A 528 6.01 12.42 3.55
C ALA A 528 6.30 13.44 2.44
N VAL A 529 5.45 14.47 2.29
CA VAL A 529 5.65 15.55 1.33
C VAL A 529 6.83 16.44 1.73
N ARG A 530 7.04 16.73 3.02
CA ARG A 530 8.19 17.52 3.47
C ARG A 530 9.52 16.84 3.16
N ILE A 531 9.60 15.52 3.35
CA ILE A 531 10.75 14.71 2.95
C ILE A 531 11.00 14.83 1.44
N PHE A 532 9.93 14.83 0.64
CA PHE A 532 10.01 15.02 -0.81
C PHE A 532 10.46 16.44 -1.20
N ASP A 533 9.92 17.49 -0.59
CA ASP A 533 10.23 18.89 -0.93
C ASP A 533 11.67 19.29 -0.56
N LEU A 534 12.21 18.76 0.55
CA LEU A 534 13.59 19.02 0.95
C LEU A 534 14.62 18.53 -0.10
N ARG A 535 14.25 17.57 -0.94
CA ARG A 535 15.07 17.10 -2.07
C ARG A 535 15.22 18.19 -3.13
N ASP A 536 14.15 18.92 -3.44
CA ASP A 536 14.21 20.00 -4.43
C ASP A 536 15.04 21.19 -3.92
N SER A 537 15.20 21.31 -2.60
CA SER A 537 16.09 22.29 -1.96
C SER A 537 17.55 21.79 -1.85
N GLY A 538 17.87 20.58 -2.31
CA GLY A 538 19.22 20.00 -2.23
C GLY A 538 19.70 19.61 -0.81
N ASN A 539 18.81 19.63 0.19
CA ASN A 539 19.18 19.43 1.59
C ASN A 539 19.14 17.93 2.00
N TYR A 540 20.00 17.13 1.37
CA TYR A 540 20.02 15.67 1.49
C TYR A 540 20.26 15.14 2.92
N THR A 541 21.06 15.82 3.73
CA THR A 541 21.38 15.41 5.11
C THR A 541 20.20 15.66 6.06
N SER A 542 19.45 16.74 5.86
CA SER A 542 18.20 17.00 6.61
C SER A 542 17.10 16.00 6.24
N ILE A 543 17.03 15.56 4.97
CA ILE A 543 16.13 14.48 4.55
C ILE A 543 16.44 13.19 5.33
N ALA A 544 17.72 12.87 5.50
CA ALA A 544 18.15 11.69 6.27
C ALA A 544 17.74 11.79 7.74
N ALA A 545 17.97 12.94 8.38
CA ALA A 545 17.56 13.18 9.76
C ALA A 545 16.03 13.08 9.94
N LEU A 546 15.26 13.69 9.03
CA LEU A 546 13.81 13.61 9.05
C LEU A 546 13.29 12.19 8.81
N SER A 547 13.99 11.41 7.97
CA SER A 547 13.69 10.01 7.71
C SER A 547 13.93 9.12 8.93
N ILE A 548 15.04 9.32 9.65
CA ILE A 548 15.33 8.63 10.91
C ILE A 548 14.30 9.00 11.97
N PHE A 549 13.97 10.28 12.10
CA PHE A 549 12.91 10.75 12.99
C PHE A 549 11.57 10.05 12.70
N LEU A 550 11.16 9.99 11.42
CA LEU A 550 9.93 9.30 11.01
C LEU A 550 9.97 7.80 11.33
N ILE A 551 11.09 7.11 11.08
CA ILE A 551 11.25 5.70 11.44
C ILE A 551 11.07 5.50 12.95
N ILE A 552 11.69 6.34 13.78
CA ILE A 552 11.58 6.27 15.24
C ILE A 552 10.12 6.46 15.68
N VAL A 553 9.44 7.48 15.15
CA VAL A 553 8.02 7.74 15.46
C VAL A 553 7.15 6.54 15.09
N LEU A 554 7.35 5.94 13.91
CA LEU A 554 6.59 4.76 13.48
C LEU A 554 6.88 3.54 14.36
N VAL A 555 8.14 3.29 14.75
CA VAL A 555 8.51 2.18 15.62
C VAL A 555 7.90 2.33 17.02
N ILE A 556 7.98 3.53 17.61
CA ILE A 556 7.37 3.83 18.91
C ILE A 556 5.87 3.56 18.83
N LEU A 557 5.22 4.11 17.80
CA LEU A 557 3.80 3.98 17.59
C LEU A 557 3.38 2.51 17.43
N VAL A 558 4.02 1.76 16.53
CA VAL A 558 3.75 0.33 16.34
C VAL A 558 3.92 -0.44 17.65
N THR A 559 4.96 -0.13 18.42
CA THR A 559 5.24 -0.79 19.71
C THR A 559 4.16 -0.49 20.75
N VAL A 560 3.77 0.78 20.91
CA VAL A 560 2.70 1.20 21.82
C VAL A 560 1.39 0.51 21.44
N LEU A 561 1.06 0.51 20.15
CA LEU A 561 -0.16 -0.05 19.63
C LEU A 561 -0.22 -1.58 19.77
N GLN A 562 0.89 -2.29 19.57
CA GLN A 562 0.98 -3.73 19.84
C GLN A 562 0.75 -4.05 21.33
N ARG A 563 1.28 -3.23 22.25
CA ARG A 563 1.07 -3.39 23.69
C ARG A 563 -0.38 -3.13 24.09
N LEU A 564 -1.03 -2.12 23.52
CA LEU A 564 -2.43 -1.79 23.78
C LEU A 564 -3.38 -2.83 23.17
N GLY A 565 -3.16 -3.23 21.91
CA GLY A 565 -3.95 -4.24 21.22
C GLY A 565 -3.81 -5.63 21.83
N GLY A 566 -2.59 -6.01 22.25
CA GLY A 566 -2.34 -7.28 22.95
C GLY A 566 -2.97 -7.38 24.34
N ARG A 567 -3.18 -6.25 25.04
CA ARG A 567 -3.95 -6.19 26.28
C ARG A 567 -5.45 -6.32 26.03
N THR A 568 -5.96 -5.63 25.02
CA THR A 568 -7.39 -5.67 24.66
C THR A 568 -7.85 -7.08 24.22
N ILE A 569 -6.98 -7.88 23.62
CA ILE A 569 -7.26 -9.29 23.23
C ILE A 569 -7.14 -10.26 24.42
N ARG A 570 -6.43 -9.89 25.49
CA ARG A 570 -6.29 -10.71 26.71
C ARG A 570 -7.38 -10.42 27.75
N GLU A 571 -7.97 -9.23 27.70
CA GLU A 571 -9.01 -8.76 28.63
C GLU A 571 -10.44 -8.93 28.08
N ALA A 572 -10.60 -9.18 26.78
CA ALA A 572 -11.85 -9.57 26.13
C ALA A 572 -11.87 -11.09 25.90
#